data_AF-A0A356T563-F1
#
_entry.id   AF-A0A356T563-F1
#
_cell.length_a   1.000
_cell.length_b   1.000
_cell.length_c   1.000
_cell.angle_alpha   90.00
_cell.angle_beta   90.00
_cell.angle_gamma   90.00
#
_symmetry.space_group_name_H-M   'P 1'
#
loop_
_entity.id
_entity.type
_entity.pdbx_description
1 polymer ?
#
loop_
_entity_poly.entity_id
_entity_poly.type
_entity_poly.pdbx_seq_one_letter_code
_entity_poly.pdbx_strand_id
1 'polypeptide(L)' 'MRARVACLDVPALPLQLLSRMHPEWADAPLAVVEEDHPQARILWVDRRAARKRVRIGMRYASALQLTRELRAAPVPAE' A
#
# COMPACT_ATOMS: atom_id res chain seq x y z
N MET A 1 -14.31 39.44 -3.69
CA MET A 1 -14.77 38.05 -3.46
C MET A 1 -13.82 37.38 -2.47
N ARG A 2 -14.33 36.85 -1.36
CA ARG A 2 -13.51 36.04 -0.43
C ARG A 2 -13.63 34.58 -0.81
N ALA A 3 -12.54 33.96 -1.24
CA ALA A 3 -12.46 32.51 -1.40
C ALA A 3 -12.33 31.86 -0.01
N ARG A 4 -13.10 30.81 0.25
CA ARG A 4 -12.91 29.92 1.40
C ARG A 4 -12.10 28.72 0.92
N VAL A 5 -10.91 28.55 1.47
CA VAL A 5 -10.03 27.41 1.17
C VAL A 5 -10.10 26.44 2.34
N ALA A 6 -10.15 25.15 2.04
CA ALA A 6 -10.01 24.06 3.01
C ALA A 6 -8.88 23.13 2.57
N CYS A 7 -8.07 22.67 3.52
CA CYS A 7 -7.07 21.62 3.30
C CYS A 7 -7.62 20.31 3.84
N LEU A 8 -7.67 19.28 3.00
CA LEU A 8 -8.11 17.94 3.35
C LEU A 8 -6.92 17.01 3.19
N ASP A 9 -6.53 16.37 4.28
CA ASP A 9 -5.55 15.28 4.26
C ASP A 9 -6.30 13.94 4.35
N VAL A 10 -6.12 13.09 3.35
CA VAL A 10 -6.75 11.77 3.31
C VAL A 10 -5.70 10.73 3.69
N PRO A 11 -5.79 10.15 4.90
CA PRO A 11 -4.75 9.27 5.39
C PRO A 11 -4.66 7.99 4.56
N ALA A 12 -3.44 7.68 4.11
CA ALA A 12 -3.12 6.43 3.42
C ALA A 12 -4.06 6.10 2.24
N LEU A 13 -4.46 7.12 1.47
CA LEU A 13 -5.33 6.99 0.30
C LEU A 13 -4.93 5.84 -0.66
N PRO A 14 -3.63 5.62 -0.97
CA PRO A 14 -3.23 4.52 -1.85
C PRO A 14 -3.66 3.14 -1.36
N LEU A 15 -3.62 2.88 -0.04
CA LEU A 15 -4.10 1.61 0.53
C LEU A 15 -5.62 1.48 0.46
N GLN A 16 -6.35 2.60 0.58
CA GLN A 16 -7.80 2.61 0.43
C GLN A 16 -8.21 2.28 -1.01
N LEU A 17 -7.50 2.85 -2.00
CA LEU A 17 -7.71 2.54 -3.42
C LEU A 17 -7.38 1.07 -3.71
N LEU A 18 -6.23 0.59 -3.25
CA LEU A 18 -5.80 -0.79 -3.44
C LEU A 18 -6.83 -1.79 -2.89
N SER A 19 -7.34 -1.54 -1.68
CA SER A 19 -8.36 -2.39 -1.05
C SER A 19 -9.70 -2.38 -1.80
N ARG A 20 -10.03 -1.31 -2.53
CA ARG A 20 -11.24 -1.22 -3.36
C ARG A 20 -11.06 -1.88 -4.72
N MET A 21 -9.87 -1.78 -5.30
CA MET A 21 -9.52 -2.43 -6.57
C MET A 21 -9.47 -3.95 -6.44
N HIS A 22 -9.01 -4.44 -5.28
CA HIS A 22 -8.86 -5.86 -4.99
C HIS A 22 -9.67 -6.29 -3.75
N PRO A 23 -11.01 -6.32 -3.84
CA PRO A 23 -11.85 -6.76 -2.72
C PRO A 23 -11.56 -8.19 -2.27
N GLU A 24 -11.04 -9.04 -3.17
CA GLU A 24 -10.62 -10.41 -2.89
C GLU A 24 -9.41 -10.50 -1.94
N TRP A 25 -8.72 -9.39 -1.67
CA TRP A 25 -7.59 -9.33 -0.73
C TRP A 25 -7.99 -8.79 0.66
N ALA A 26 -9.29 -8.66 0.95
CA ALA A 26 -9.79 -8.02 2.18
C ALA A 26 -9.19 -8.55 3.50
N ASP A 27 -8.77 -9.81 3.55
CA ASP A 27 -8.16 -10.44 4.74
C ASP A 27 -6.63 -10.57 4.68
N ALA A 28 -6.03 -10.28 3.54
CA ALA A 28 -4.60 -10.38 3.35
C ALA A 28 -3.86 -9.13 3.88
N PRO A 29 -2.58 -9.26 4.30
CA PRO A 29 -1.69 -8.12 4.44
C PRO A 29 -1.49 -7.41 3.09
N LEU A 30 -1.55 -6.08 3.08
CA LEU A 30 -1.47 -5.27 1.86
C LEU A 30 -0.24 -4.38 1.84
N ALA A 31 0.35 -4.22 0.66
CA ALA A 31 1.38 -3.24 0.39
C ALA A 31 1.14 -2.56 -0.97
N VAL A 32 1.41 -1.26 -1.05
CA VAL A 32 1.54 -0.57 -2.34
C VAL A 32 3.00 -0.62 -2.74
N VAL A 33 3.28 -1.05 -3.96
CA VAL A 33 4.63 -1.09 -4.53
C VAL A 33 4.79 -0.04 -5.61
N GLU A 34 6.03 0.34 -5.88
CA GLU A 34 6.39 1.29 -6.94
C GLU A 34 5.95 0.78 -8.33
N GLU A 35 6.18 -0.50 -8.59
CA GLU A 35 5.91 -1.18 -9.86
C GLU A 35 5.53 -2.64 -9.62
N ASP A 36 4.93 -3.30 -10.62
CA ASP A 36 4.58 -4.71 -10.56
C ASP A 36 5.76 -5.62 -10.93
N HIS A 37 6.77 -5.66 -10.06
CA HIS A 37 7.87 -6.62 -10.16
C HIS A 37 8.51 -6.94 -8.79
N PRO A 38 9.20 -8.09 -8.63
CA PRO A 38 9.71 -8.54 -7.33
C PRO A 38 10.74 -7.60 -6.66
N GLN A 39 11.47 -6.83 -7.47
CA GLN A 39 12.46 -5.85 -7.00
C GLN A 39 11.86 -4.47 -6.71
N ALA A 40 10.55 -4.27 -6.89
CA ALA A 40 9.93 -2.98 -6.62
C ALA A 40 10.00 -2.66 -5.13
N ARG A 41 10.11 -1.36 -4.81
CA ARG A 41 10.08 -0.90 -3.42
C ARG A 41 8.64 -0.83 -2.92
N ILE A 42 8.45 -1.17 -1.66
CA ILE A 42 7.19 -0.93 -0.96
C ILE A 42 7.11 0.55 -0.59
N LEU A 43 6.03 1.19 -1.01
CA LEU A 43 5.73 2.61 -0.74
C LEU A 43 4.78 2.78 0.44
N TRP A 44 3.82 1.87 0.59
CA TRP A 44 2.84 1.88 1.68
C TRP A 44 2.59 0.47 2.22
N VAL A 45 2.24 0.36 3.50
CA VAL A 45 1.90 -0.91 4.14
C VAL A 45 0.66 -0.75 5.02
N ASP A 46 -0.22 -1.73 5.00
CA ASP A 46 -1.34 -1.76 5.93
C ASP A 46 -0.91 -2.22 7.33
N ARG A 47 -1.84 -2.14 8.29
CA ARG A 47 -1.56 -2.54 9.68
C ARG A 47 -1.26 -4.04 9.78
N ARG A 48 -1.88 -4.90 8.96
CA ARG A 48 -1.62 -6.35 9.00
C ARG A 48 -0.20 -6.65 8.53
N ALA A 49 0.26 -6.02 7.45
CA ALA A 49 1.62 -6.15 6.94
C ALA A 49 2.66 -5.59 7.94
N ALA A 50 2.38 -4.43 8.54
CA ALA A 50 3.26 -3.82 9.56
C ALA A 50 3.44 -4.72 10.80
N ARG A 51 2.38 -5.39 11.27
CA ARG A 51 2.48 -6.38 12.37
C ARG A 51 3.37 -7.57 12.02
N LYS A 52 3.39 -7.96 10.75
CA LYS A 52 4.27 -9.01 10.20
C LYS A 52 5.67 -8.47 9.83
N ARG A 53 6.04 -7.28 10.30
CA ARG A 53 7.34 -6.63 10.13
C ARG A 53 7.68 -6.22 8.69
N VAL A 54 6.70 -6.20 7.80
CA VAL A 54 6.84 -5.57 6.47
C VAL A 54 6.90 -4.06 6.65
N ARG A 55 7.87 -3.41 6.01
CA ARG A 55 8.13 -1.96 6.15
C ARG A 55 8.24 -1.28 4.80
N ILE A 56 7.91 0.01 4.79
CA ILE A 56 8.17 0.92 3.67
C ILE A 56 9.67 0.92 3.34
N GLY A 57 10.00 0.95 2.05
CA GLY A 57 11.35 0.92 1.52
C GLY A 57 11.94 -0.49 1.34
N MET A 58 11.32 -1.53 1.88
CA MET A 58 11.71 -2.92 1.59
C MET A 58 11.47 -3.27 0.12
N ARG A 59 12.26 -4.19 -0.42
CA ARG A 59 11.98 -4.85 -1.70
C ARG A 59 10.80 -5.81 -1.52
N TYR A 60 9.89 -5.84 -2.49
CA TYR A 60 8.71 -6.71 -2.42
C TYR A 60 9.06 -8.19 -2.22
N ALA A 61 10.05 -8.69 -2.96
CA ALA A 61 10.56 -10.05 -2.81
C ALA A 61 11.06 -10.36 -1.38
N SER A 62 11.72 -9.40 -0.73
CA SER A 62 12.19 -9.56 0.65
C SER A 62 11.03 -9.58 1.64
N ALA A 63 10.00 -8.76 1.42
CA ALA A 63 8.80 -8.73 2.25
C ALA A 63 7.98 -10.03 2.14
N LEU A 64 7.92 -10.64 0.95
CA LEU A 64 7.28 -11.95 0.74
C LEU A 64 7.94 -13.08 1.55
N GLN A 65 9.22 -12.98 1.89
CA GLN A 65 9.88 -13.95 2.77
C GLN A 65 9.39 -13.85 4.23
N LEU A 66 8.90 -12.68 4.65
CA LEU A 66 8.33 -12.49 5.99
C LEU A 66 6.89 -12.99 6.06
N THR A 67 6.12 -12.81 4.98
CA THR A 67 4.76 -13.34 4.90
C THR A 67 4.34 -13.62 3.46
N ARG A 68 4.11 -14.90 3.16
CA ARG A 68 3.70 -15.36 1.83
C ARG A 68 2.28 -14.94 1.44
N GLU A 69 1.49 -14.49 2.41
CA GLU A 69 0.13 -13.98 2.21
C GLU A 69 0.12 -12.50 1.79
N LEU A 70 1.28 -11.82 1.76
CA LEU A 70 1.36 -10.42 1.36
C LEU A 70 0.84 -10.26 -0.07
N ARG A 71 -0.13 -9.36 -0.24
CA ARG A 71 -0.60 -8.91 -1.55
C ARG A 71 -0.08 -7.52 -1.80
N ALA A 72 0.46 -7.31 -2.99
CA ALA A 72 0.94 -6.01 -3.40
C ALA A 72 0.61 -5.73 -4.86
N ALA A 73 0.28 -4.48 -5.14
CA ALA A 73 0.17 -3.96 -6.50
C ALA A 73 0.58 -2.47 -6.51
N PRO A 74 1.01 -1.96 -7.66
CA PRO A 74 1.13 -0.52 -7.85
C PRO A 74 -0.26 0.13 -7.83
N VAL A 75 -0.33 1.35 -7.32
CA VAL A 75 -1.51 2.22 -7.43
C VAL A 75 -1.07 3.44 -8.24
N PRO A 76 -1.86 3.88 -9.24
CA PRO A 76 -1.50 5.04 -10.05
C PRO A 76 -1.19 6.24 -9.17
N ALA A 77 -0.08 6.93 -9.47
CA ALA A 77 0.15 8.26 -8.93
C ALA A 77 -0.87 9.22 -9.57
N GLU A 78 -1.56 10.00 -8.73
CA GLU A 78 -2.46 11.08 -9.16
C GLU A 78 -1.70 12.19 -9.89
#